data_AF-A0A382LSA4-F1
#
_entry.id   AF-A0A382LSA4-F1
#
_cell.length_a   1.000
_cell.length_b   1.000
_cell.length_c   1.000
_cell.angle_alpha   90.00
_cell.angle_beta   90.00
_cell.angle_gamma   90.00
#
_symmetry.space_group_name_H-M   'P 1'
#
loop_
_entity.id
_entity.type
_entity.pdbx_description
1 polymer ?
#
loop_
_entity_poly.entity_id
_entity_poly.type
_entity_poly.pdbx_seq_one_letter_code
_entity_poly.pdbx_strand_id
1 'polypeptide(L)' 'MHHHKWSLSEVENLLPWEKEIYCSLLVKALEEEKRQHESQQNR' A
#
# COMPACT_ATOMS: atom_id res chain seq x y z
N MET A 1 15.51 0.91 1.89
CA MET A 1 14.65 1.93 2.49
C MET A 1 13.67 1.21 3.41
N HIS A 2 13.64 1.56 4.70
CA HIS A 2 12.83 0.88 5.71
C HIS A 2 11.37 1.33 5.58
N HIS A 3 10.65 0.75 4.63
CA HIS A 3 9.21 0.96 4.50
C HIS A 3 8.51 0.08 5.54
N HIS A 4 7.79 0.77 6.44
CA HIS A 4 6.83 0.25 7.43
C HIS A 4 7.40 -0.20 8.78
N LYS A 5 7.72 0.77 9.63
CA LYS A 5 7.61 0.61 11.10
C LYS A 5 6.15 0.79 11.54
N TRP A 6 5.23 0.02 10.98
CA TRP A 6 3.95 -0.20 11.63
C TRP A 6 4.01 -1.61 12.18
N SER A 7 4.09 -1.72 13.50
CA SER A 7 3.93 -3.00 14.17
C SER A 7 2.54 -3.55 13.83
N LEU A 8 2.41 -4.86 13.69
CA LEU A 8 1.11 -5.52 13.45
C LEU A 8 0.04 -5.06 14.46
N SER A 9 0.47 -4.72 15.68
CA SER A 9 -0.35 -4.14 16.75
C SER A 9 -0.94 -2.77 16.41
N GLU A 10 -0.27 -1.94 15.63
CA GLU A 10 -0.79 -0.63 15.21
C GLU A 10 -1.89 -0.79 14.17
N VAL A 11 -1.75 -1.75 13.23
CA VAL A 11 -2.77 -2.07 12.22
C VAL A 11 -4.03 -2.67 12.87
N GLU A 12 -3.86 -3.49 13.91
CA GLU A 12 -4.98 -4.06 14.65
C GLU A 12 -5.79 -3.00 15.40
N ASN A 13 -5.12 -1.99 15.96
CA ASN A 13 -5.73 -0.88 16.69
C ASN A 13 -6.27 0.26 15.80
N LEU A 14 -6.11 0.19 14.47
CA LEU A 14 -6.66 1.22 13.58
C LEU A 14 -8.18 1.26 13.68
N LEU A 15 -8.71 2.48 13.76
CA LEU A 15 -10.14 2.71 13.69
C LEU A 15 -10.68 2.26 12.32
N PRO A 16 -11.97 1.89 12.22
CA PRO A 16 -12.55 1.39 10.98
C PRO A 16 -12.30 2.29 9.76
N TRP A 17 -12.38 3.61 9.95
CA TRP A 17 -12.13 4.59 8.88
C TRP A 17 -10.65 4.70 8.48
N GLU A 18 -9.71 4.52 9.41
CA GLU A 18 -8.27 4.54 9.11
C GLU A 18 -7.86 3.32 8.28
N LYS A 19 -8.51 2.16 8.54
CA LYS A 19 -8.32 0.95 7.72
C LYS A 19 -8.76 1.17 6.29
N GLU A 20 -9.87 1.87 6.06
CA GLU A 20 -10.35 2.19 4.71
C GLU A 20 -9.36 3.08 3.95
N ILE A 21 -8.79 4.09 4.62
CA ILE A 21 -7.76 4.95 4.03
C ILE A 21 -6.48 4.16 3.74
N TYR A 22 -6.02 3.34 4.68
CA TYR A 22 -4.83 2.51 4.50
C TYR A 22 -4.99 1.53 3.33
N CYS A 23 -6.13 0.84 3.25
CA CYS A 23 -6.46 -0.03 2.12
C CYS A 23 -6.46 0.74 0.80
N SER A 24 -7.04 1.95 0.77
CA SER A 24 -7.06 2.79 -0.43
C SER A 24 -5.66 3.20 -0.88
N LEU A 25 -4.78 3.55 0.06
CA LEU A 25 -3.37 3.87 -0.23
C LEU A 25 -2.61 2.64 -0.73
N LEU A 26 -2.86 1.47 -0.15
CA LEU A 26 -2.25 0.21 -0.54
C LEU A 26 -2.64 -0.18 -1.97
N VAL A 27 -3.93 -0.09 -2.31
CA VAL A 27 -4.43 -0.35 -3.67
C VAL A 27 -3.73 0.58 -4.67
N LYS A 28 -3.65 1.87 -4.36
CA LYS A 28 -2.96 2.85 -5.22
C LYS A 28 -1.49 2.53 -5.42
N ALA A 29 -0.79 2.09 -4.37
CA ALA A 29 0.62 1.71 -4.47
C ALA A 29 0.81 0.48 -5.38
N LEU A 30 -0.03 -0.55 -5.22
CA LEU A 30 0.01 -1.75 -6.07
C LEU A 30 -0.31 -1.45 -7.54
N GLU A 31 -1.25 -0.55 -7.81
CA GLU A 31 -1.57 -0.10 -9.17
C GLU A 31 -0.40 0.66 -9.82
N GLU A 32 0.32 1.46 -9.05
CA GLU A 32 1.53 2.14 -9.52
C GLU A 32 2.65 1.15 -9.84
N GLU A 33 2.92 0.20 -8.95
CA GLU A 33 3.92 -0.86 -9.20
C GLU A 33 3.57 -1.69 -10.44
N LYS A 34 2.29 -2.06 -10.59
CA LYS A 34 1.80 -2.78 -11.77
C LYS A 34 2.01 -1.97 -13.06
N ARG A 35 1.66 -0.69 -13.06
CA ARG A 35 1.89 0.20 -14.22
C ARG A 35 3.37 0.33 -14.55
N GLN A 36 4.24 0.42 -13.55
CA GLN A 36 5.69 0.46 -13.78
C GLN A 36 6.20 -0.83 -14.41
N HIS A 37 5.77 -2.00 -13.92
CA HIS A 37 6.11 -3.28 -14.54
C HIS A 37 5.59 -3.41 -15.97
N GLU A 38 4.33 -3.05 -16.24
CA GLU A 38 3.76 -3.07 -17.58
C GLU A 38 4.51 -2.11 -18.53
N SER A 39 4.92 -0.94 -18.04
CA SER A 39 5.71 0.02 -18.82
C SER A 39 7.12 -0.49 -19.15
N GLN A 40 7.70 -1.32 -18.29
CA GLN A 40 9.01 -1.95 -18.51
C GLN A 40 8.89 -3.16 -19.45
N GLN A 41 7.75 -3.86 -19.45
CA GLN A 41 7.53 -5.00 -20.35
C GLN A 41 7.21 -4.59 -21.79
N ASN A 42 6.60 -3.43 -22.00
CA ASN A 42 6.27 -2.90 -23.33
C ASN A 42 7.40 -2.09 -24.00
N ARG A 43 8.61 -2.09 -23.41
CA ARG A 43 9.78 -1.36 -23.91
C ARG A 43 10.89 -2.32 -24.32
#